data_AF-A0A0L0ARE7-F1
#
_entry.id   AF-A0A0L0ARE7-F1
#
_cell.length_a   1.000
_cell.length_b   1.000
_cell.length_c   1.000
_cell.angle_alpha   90.00
_cell.angle_beta   90.00
_cell.angle_gamma   90.00
#
_symmetry.space_group_name_H-M   'P 1'
#
loop_
_entity.id
_entity.type
_entity.pdbx_description
1 polymer ?
#
loop_
_entity_poly.entity_id
_entity_poly.type
_entity_poly.pdbx_seq_one_letter_code
_entity_poly.pdbx_strand_id
1 'polypeptide(L)'
;MSKYTDTSRIDENNFSNVSVISLEDRFKEAISNQAVTDQFTRERIYSALNDPNVTSDPQKLIYWQQQLSVYTLDVNLCSTLARKGVAAIETLVKT
;
A
#
# COMPACT_ATOMS: atom_id res chain seq x y z
N MET A 1 4.21 -44.45 44.34
CA MET A 1 3.23 -43.76 43.47
C MET A 1 4.04 -42.82 42.57
N SER A 2 4.46 -43.35 41.41
CA SER A 2 5.33 -42.67 40.44
C SER A 2 4.46 -42.16 39.30
N LYS A 3 4.41 -40.83 39.13
CA LYS A 3 4.00 -40.15 37.88
C LYS A 3 4.65 -38.76 37.83
N TYR A 4 5.95 -38.72 37.56
CA TYR A 4 6.55 -37.60 36.85
C TYR A 4 6.76 -38.08 35.41
N THR A 5 5.74 -37.91 34.57
CA THR A 5 5.89 -38.03 33.13
C THR A 5 6.30 -36.66 32.61
N ASP A 6 7.60 -36.58 32.31
CA ASP A 6 8.16 -35.87 31.18
C ASP A 6 7.17 -35.85 30.00
N THR A 7 6.73 -34.65 29.61
CA THR A 7 6.41 -34.24 28.23
C THR A 7 5.80 -32.83 28.29
N SER A 8 6.66 -31.82 28.37
CA SER A 8 6.39 -30.56 27.69
C SER A 8 7.68 -30.17 27.01
N ARG A 9 7.95 -30.85 25.87
CA ARG A 9 8.84 -30.33 24.84
C ARG A 9 8.34 -28.93 24.54
N ILE A 10 9.01 -27.92 25.10
CA ILE A 10 8.82 -26.54 24.68
C ILE A 10 9.16 -26.55 23.20
N ASP A 11 8.25 -26.07 22.37
CA ASP A 11 8.39 -25.94 20.92
C ASP A 11 9.53 -24.96 20.59
N GLU A 12 10.77 -25.41 20.79
CA GLU A 12 11.94 -24.88 20.11
C GLU A 12 11.76 -25.23 18.64
N ASN A 13 11.23 -24.29 17.85
CA ASN A 13 11.40 -24.09 16.40
C ASN A 13 10.15 -23.48 15.76
N ASN A 14 9.76 -22.28 16.20
CA ASN A 14 8.94 -21.42 15.36
C ASN A 14 9.53 -20.00 15.31
N PHE A 15 10.82 -19.93 14.95
CA PHE A 15 11.22 -18.80 14.11
C PHE A 15 10.56 -19.08 12.77
N SER A 16 9.42 -18.44 12.54
CA SER A 16 8.83 -18.32 11.22
C SER A 16 9.97 -17.92 10.29
N ASN A 17 10.34 -18.85 9.40
CA ASN A 17 11.35 -18.61 8.37
C ASN A 17 10.93 -17.32 7.68
N VAL A 18 11.60 -16.21 8.01
CA VAL A 18 11.47 -14.96 7.26
C VAL A 18 12.01 -15.32 5.89
N SER A 19 11.10 -15.68 4.97
CA SER A 19 11.49 -15.95 3.61
C SER A 19 12.15 -14.67 3.11
N VAL A 20 13.41 -14.80 2.68
CA VAL A 20 14.15 -13.69 2.10
C VAL A 20 13.52 -13.43 0.74
N ILE A 21 12.46 -12.63 0.72
CA ILE A 21 11.77 -12.21 -0.50
C ILE A 21 12.69 -11.23 -1.23
N SER A 22 12.88 -11.44 -2.53
CA SER A 22 13.64 -10.52 -3.38
C SER A 22 13.04 -9.11 -3.29
N LEU A 23 13.89 -8.08 -3.27
CA LEU A 23 13.43 -6.70 -3.33
C LEU A 23 12.58 -6.45 -4.59
N GLU A 24 12.93 -7.09 -5.70
CA GLU A 24 12.18 -7.00 -6.95
C GLU A 24 10.77 -7.59 -6.80
N ASP A 25 10.63 -8.75 -6.16
CA ASP A 25 9.32 -9.39 -5.95
C ASP A 25 8.47 -8.57 -4.98
N ARG A 26 9.08 -8.06 -3.90
CA ARG A 26 8.41 -7.16 -2.96
C ARG A 26 7.97 -5.85 -3.64
N PHE A 27 8.78 -5.33 -4.55
CA PHE A 27 8.44 -4.13 -5.32
C PHE A 27 7.30 -4.39 -6.30
N LYS A 28 7.34 -5.50 -7.05
CA LYS A 28 6.28 -5.91 -7.97
C LYS A 28 4.95 -6.08 -7.24
N GLU A 29 4.96 -6.76 -6.09
CA GLU A 29 3.78 -6.93 -5.26
C GLU A 29 3.25 -5.58 -4.75
N ALA A 30 4.11 -4.74 -4.19
CA ALA A 30 3.73 -3.43 -3.68
C ALA A 30 3.12 -2.53 -4.77
N ILE A 31 3.73 -2.48 -5.97
CA ILE A 31 3.22 -1.71 -7.10
C ILE A 31 1.90 -2.28 -7.61
N SER A 32 1.76 -3.59 -7.70
CA SER A 32 0.52 -4.23 -8.14
C SER A 32 -0.64 -3.92 -7.18
N ASN A 33 -0.39 -4.06 -5.88
CA ASN A 33 -1.36 -3.73 -4.84
C ASN A 33 -1.72 -2.25 -4.84
N GLN A 34 -0.73 -1.37 -5.01
CA GLN A 34 -0.96 0.07 -5.10
C GLN A 34 -1.80 0.43 -6.33
N ALA A 35 -1.49 -0.13 -7.51
CA ALA A 35 -2.22 0.15 -8.74
C ALA A 35 -3.71 -0.28 -8.65
N VAL A 36 -3.98 -1.44 -8.06
CA VAL A 36 -5.37 -1.89 -7.82
C VAL A 36 -6.09 -0.95 -6.85
N THR A 37 -5.41 -0.55 -5.77
CA THR A 37 -5.98 0.35 -4.76
C THR A 37 -6.26 1.74 -5.33
N ASP A 38 -5.35 2.28 -6.14
CA ASP A 38 -5.48 3.58 -6.80
C ASP A 38 -6.63 3.56 -7.80
N GLN A 39 -6.75 2.49 -8.59
CA GLN A 39 -7.84 2.31 -9.54
C GLN A 39 -9.20 2.27 -8.84
N PHE A 40 -9.34 1.47 -7.78
CA PHE A 40 -10.57 1.38 -7.00
C PHE A 40 -10.93 2.71 -6.33
N THR A 41 -9.92 3.39 -5.76
CA THR A 41 -10.12 4.69 -5.12
C THR A 41 -10.58 5.75 -6.12
N ARG A 42 -9.96 5.77 -7.31
CA ARG A 42 -10.36 6.64 -8.41
C ARG A 42 -11.80 6.36 -8.83
N GLU A 43 -12.14 5.12 -9.16
CA GLU A 43 -13.48 4.73 -9.57
C GLU A 43 -14.53 5.12 -8.54
N ARG A 44 -14.27 4.85 -7.26
CA ARG A 44 -15.16 5.22 -6.16
C ARG A 44 -15.42 6.73 -6.10
N ILE A 45 -14.37 7.55 -6.21
CA ILE A 45 -14.50 9.02 -6.20
C ILE A 45 -15.30 9.48 -7.42
N TYR A 46 -15.00 8.98 -8.62
CA TYR A 46 -15.70 9.36 -9.84
C TYR A 46 -17.17 8.94 -9.83
N SER A 47 -17.48 7.72 -9.39
CA SER A 47 -18.86 7.26 -9.25
C SER A 47 -19.64 8.11 -8.25
N ALA A 48 -19.03 8.48 -7.13
CA ALA A 48 -19.68 9.33 -6.14
C ALA A 48 -19.90 10.76 -6.63
N LEU A 49 -18.95 11.36 -7.34
CA LEU A 49 -19.09 12.70 -7.90
C LEU A 49 -20.08 12.76 -9.08
N ASN A 50 -20.33 11.64 -9.74
CA ASN A 50 -21.29 11.54 -10.84
C ASN A 50 -22.73 11.27 -10.34
N ASP A 51 -22.92 11.00 -9.05
CA ASP A 51 -24.25 10.84 -8.44
C ASP A 51 -24.87 12.22 -8.12
N PRO A 52 -26.03 12.57 -8.72
CA PRO A 52 -26.74 13.82 -8.44
C PRO A 52 -27.08 14.00 -6.95
N ASN A 53 -27.27 12.92 -6.20
CA ASN A 53 -27.60 12.97 -4.77
C ASN A 53 -26.41 13.37 -3.88
N VAL A 54 -25.18 13.20 -4.39
CA VAL A 54 -23.94 13.59 -3.70
C VAL A 54 -23.59 15.04 -4.04
N THR A 55 -23.80 15.46 -5.29
CA THR A 55 -23.52 16.83 -5.74
C THR A 55 -24.55 17.85 -5.26
N SER A 56 -25.75 17.40 -4.88
CA SER A 56 -26.80 18.25 -4.32
C SER A 56 -26.65 18.52 -2.81
N ASP A 57 -25.75 17.81 -2.12
CA ASP A 57 -25.49 17.97 -0.68
C ASP A 57 -24.08 18.54 -0.45
N PRO A 58 -23.96 19.80 0.00
CA PRO A 58 -22.66 20.44 0.24
C PRO A 58 -21.76 19.68 1.21
N GLN A 59 -22.32 19.00 2.21
CA GLN A 59 -21.51 18.27 3.19
C GLN A 59 -20.86 17.03 2.57
N LYS A 60 -21.62 16.30 1.74
CA LYS A 60 -21.09 15.15 0.99
C LYS A 60 -20.06 15.58 -0.04
N LEU A 61 -20.29 16.71 -0.70
CA LEU A 61 -19.35 17.24 -1.69
C LEU A 61 -18.00 17.60 -1.06
N ILE A 62 -17.98 18.23 0.11
CA ILE A 62 -16.74 18.54 0.84
C ILE A 62 -15.97 17.26 1.20
N TYR A 63 -16.67 16.23 1.66
CA TYR A 63 -16.05 14.93 1.95
C TYR A 63 -15.35 14.36 0.71
N TRP A 64 -16.05 14.30 -0.43
CA TRP A 64 -15.47 13.75 -1.66
C TRP A 64 -14.36 14.62 -2.25
N GLN A 65 -14.45 15.95 -2.10
CA GLN A 65 -13.37 16.86 -2.44
C GLN A 65 -12.11 16.55 -1.61
N GLN A 66 -12.26 16.30 -0.31
CA GLN A 66 -11.13 15.93 0.54
C GLN A 66 -10.52 14.59 0.10
N GLN A 67 -11.35 13.58 -0.18
CA GLN A 67 -10.86 12.28 -0.68
C GLN A 67 -10.10 12.42 -2.01
N LEU A 68 -10.62 13.24 -2.93
CA LEU A 68 -9.94 13.54 -4.19
C LEU A 68 -8.60 14.26 -3.97
N SER A 69 -8.55 15.19 -3.02
CA SER A 69 -7.32 15.91 -2.70
C SER A 69 -6.25 14.97 -2.12
N VAL A 70 -6.63 14.06 -1.21
CA VAL A 70 -5.71 13.07 -0.65
C VAL A 70 -5.16 12.16 -1.75
N TYR A 71 -6.05 11.57 -2.55
CA TYR A 71 -5.65 10.73 -3.70
C TYR A 71 -4.69 11.45 -4.65
N THR A 72 -4.95 12.72 -4.96
CA THR A 72 -4.09 13.52 -5.84
C THR A 72 -2.71 13.75 -5.23
N LEU A 73 -2.63 13.99 -3.92
CA LEU A 73 -1.36 14.14 -3.22
C LEU A 73 -0.55 12.84 -3.23
N ASP A 74 -1.19 11.71 -2.98
CA ASP A 74 -0.54 10.39 -2.95
C ASP A 74 0.08 10.04 -4.30
N VAL A 75 -0.68 10.17 -5.39
CA VAL A 75 -0.19 9.92 -6.76
C VAL A 75 0.98 10.83 -7.12
N ASN A 76 0.89 12.12 -6.79
CA ASN A 76 1.95 13.09 -7.07
C ASN A 76 3.23 12.79 -6.27
N LEU A 77 3.08 12.41 -5.00
CA LEU A 77 4.19 12.04 -4.13
C LEU A 77 4.91 10.81 -4.69
N CYS A 78 4.17 9.74 -5.01
CA CYS A 78 4.73 8.52 -5.63
C CYS A 78 5.49 8.84 -6.92
N SER A 79 4.90 9.61 -7.83
CA SER A 79 5.55 10.04 -9.07
C SER A 79 6.83 10.84 -8.82
N THR A 80 6.80 11.74 -7.83
CA THR A 80 7.96 12.55 -7.45
C THR A 80 9.09 11.69 -6.89
N LEU A 81 8.78 10.76 -5.98
CA LEU A 81 9.77 9.83 -5.42
C LEU A 81 10.37 8.94 -6.51
N ALA A 82 9.55 8.38 -7.39
CA ALA A 82 10.02 7.55 -8.50
C ALA A 82 11.00 8.32 -9.39
N ARG A 83 10.64 9.55 -9.80
CA ARG A 83 11.51 10.40 -10.62
C ARG A 83 12.82 10.73 -9.91
N LYS A 84 12.77 11.06 -8.61
CA LYS A 84 13.97 11.38 -7.81
C LYS A 84 14.87 10.16 -7.61
N GLY A 85 14.29 8.98 -7.36
CA GLY A 85 15.02 7.73 -7.24
C GLY A 85 15.76 7.35 -8.52
N VAL A 86 15.08 7.41 -9.67
CA VAL A 86 15.71 7.19 -10.97
C VAL A 86 16.83 8.20 -11.23
N ALA A 87 16.60 9.48 -10.98
CA ALA A 87 17.63 10.52 -11.16
C ALA A 87 18.88 10.28 -10.28
N ALA A 88 18.71 9.80 -9.05
CA ALA A 88 19.82 9.44 -8.19
C ALA A 88 20.63 8.26 -8.75
N ILE A 89 19.95 7.21 -9.25
CA ILE A 89 20.60 6.06 -9.89
C ILE A 89 21.35 6.52 -11.14
N GLU A 90 20.72 7.31 -12.01
CA GLU A 90 21.37 7.84 -13.22
C GLU A 90 22.61 8.67 -12.90
N THR A 91 22.58 9.43 -11.80
CA THR A 91 23.73 10.22 -11.35
C THR A 91 24.90 9.31 -10.96
N LEU A 92 24.62 8.23 -10.21
CA LEU A 92 25.63 7.25 -9.79
C LEU A 92 26.18 6.39 -10.94
N VAL A 93 25.36 6.10 -11.96
CA VAL A 93 25.78 5.28 -13.11
C VAL A 93 26.61 6.07 -14.13
N LYS A 94 26.34 7.38 -14.26
CA LYS A 94 27.06 8.27 -15.19
C LYS A 94 28.38 8.79 -14.62
N THR A 95 28.62 8.62 -13.32
CA THR A 95 29.91 8.93 -12.68
C THR A 95 30.88 7.78 -12.88
#